data_AF-A0AA36KMJ2-F1
#
_entry.id   AF-A0AA36KMJ2-F1
#
_cell.length_a   1.000
_cell.length_b   1.000
_cell.length_c   1.000
_cell.angle_alpha   90.00
_cell.angle_beta   90.00
_cell.angle_gamma   90.00
#
_symmetry.space_group_name_H-M   'P 1'
#
loop_
_entity.id
_entity.type
_entity.pdbx_description
1 polymer ?
#
loop_
_entity_poly.entity_id
_entity_poly.type
_entity_poly.pdbx_seq_one_letter_code
_entity_poly.pdbx_strand_id
1 'polypeptide(L)'
;MPQKFQFKGLKKQKKNYSGKKKTHTFKVQAIIHYKTQQILSLCTDRGTVHDFELFKRNLKQIPSGAFILADKGYLGIYAVYPNSLLPLKAKRRCKLDPELKIYNQEINKRRIGIEHVFGHCCK
;
A
#
# COMPACT_ATOMS: atom_id res chain seq x y z
N MET A 1 32.58 17.84 44.20
CA MET A 1 32.44 17.72 42.73
C MET A 1 31.12 17.00 42.44
N PRO A 2 30.14 17.60 41.76
CA PRO A 2 28.88 16.89 41.51
C PRO A 2 29.04 15.98 40.29
N GLN A 3 28.76 14.69 40.47
CA GLN A 3 28.72 13.71 39.39
C GLN A 3 27.57 14.05 38.45
N LYS A 4 27.87 14.34 37.18
CA LYS A 4 26.89 14.57 36.13
C LYS A 4 26.16 13.25 35.85
N PHE A 5 24.98 13.08 36.41
CA PHE A 5 24.07 12.00 36.05
C PHE A 5 23.58 12.25 34.61
N GLN A 6 24.22 11.61 33.62
CA GLN A 6 23.78 11.69 32.24
C GLN A 6 22.48 10.91 32.10
N PHE A 7 21.35 11.61 32.17
CA PHE A 7 20.07 11.07 31.75
C PHE A 7 20.13 10.85 30.24
N LYS A 8 20.51 9.64 29.79
CA LYS A 8 20.32 9.20 28.40
C LYS A 8 18.81 9.12 28.19
N GLY A 9 18.22 10.24 27.80
CA GLY A 9 16.82 10.29 27.38
C GLY A 9 16.62 9.22 26.32
N LEU A 10 15.83 8.19 26.66
CA LEU A 10 15.32 7.22 25.70
C LEU A 10 14.66 8.04 24.59
N LYS A 11 15.35 8.20 23.46
CA LYS A 11 14.77 8.80 22.26
C LYS A 11 13.64 7.85 21.85
N LYS A 12 12.44 8.09 22.40
CA LYS A 12 11.19 7.50 21.95
C LYS A 12 11.07 7.92 20.49
N GLN A 13 11.57 7.07 19.60
CA GLN A 13 11.34 7.22 18.17
C GLN A 13 9.83 7.24 18.00
N LYS A 14 9.29 8.44 17.77
CA LYS A 14 7.85 8.71 17.79
C LYS A 14 7.19 7.75 16.80
N LYS A 15 6.21 6.95 17.25
CA LYS A 15 5.60 5.81 16.52
C LYS A 15 5.17 6.10 15.07
N ASN A 16 4.95 7.38 14.74
CA ASN A 16 4.44 7.85 13.44
C ASN A 16 5.54 8.43 12.55
N TYR A 17 6.82 8.42 12.96
CA TYR A 17 7.92 9.02 12.22
C TYR A 17 8.37 8.11 11.07
N SER A 18 8.17 8.54 9.82
CA SER A 18 8.69 7.82 8.66
C SER A 18 10.11 8.27 8.39
N GLY A 19 11.09 7.39 8.61
CA GLY A 19 12.50 7.69 8.32
C GLY A 19 12.78 8.03 6.86
N LYS A 20 11.93 7.56 5.93
CA LYS A 20 12.07 7.80 4.48
C LYS A 20 11.62 9.21 4.08
N LYS A 21 10.55 9.73 4.68
CA LYS A 21 10.08 11.11 4.45
C LYS A 21 10.60 12.10 5.49
N LYS A 22 11.21 11.61 6.57
CA LYS A 22 11.65 12.40 7.75
C LYS A 22 10.52 13.20 8.43
N THR A 23 9.27 12.80 8.24
CA THR A 23 8.09 13.47 8.82
C THR A 23 7.13 12.48 9.49
N HIS A 24 6.19 13.00 10.28
CA HIS A 24 5.04 12.23 10.72
C HIS A 24 4.07 12.01 9.57
N THR A 25 3.87 10.75 9.20
CA THR A 25 3.02 10.39 8.05
C THR A 25 1.94 9.42 8.48
N PHE A 26 0.75 9.61 7.92
CA PHE A 26 -0.33 8.64 7.94
C PHE A 26 -0.43 8.02 6.54
N LYS A 27 -0.66 6.72 6.51
CA LYS A 27 -0.98 5.97 5.29
C LYS A 27 -2.48 5.81 5.22
N VAL A 28 -3.03 6.06 4.04
CA VAL A 28 -4.43 5.82 3.72
C VAL A 28 -4.49 4.69 2.71
N GLN A 29 -5.28 3.67 3.03
CA GLN A 29 -5.66 2.59 2.14
C GLN A 29 -7.13 2.77 1.80
N ALA A 30 -7.47 2.79 0.51
CA ALA A 30 -8.85 2.80 0.05
C ALA A 30 -9.12 1.54 -0.78
N ILE A 31 -10.33 0.99 -0.61
CA ILE A 31 -10.87 -0.06 -1.45
C ILE A 31 -11.98 0.61 -2.26
N ILE A 32 -11.82 0.59 -3.58
CA ILE A 32 -12.70 1.31 -4.51
C ILE A 32 -13.31 0.28 -5.45
N HIS A 33 -14.61 0.38 -5.68
CA HIS A 33 -15.29 -0.46 -6.63
C HIS A 33 -14.93 -0.03 -8.07
N TYR A 34 -14.46 -0.97 -8.89
CA TYR A 34 -13.90 -0.66 -10.21
C TYR A 34 -14.91 -0.02 -11.18
N LYS A 35 -16.16 -0.50 -11.22
CA LYS A 35 -17.17 0.01 -12.19
C LYS A 35 -17.85 1.29 -11.72
N THR A 36 -18.26 1.33 -10.46
CA THR A 36 -19.03 2.47 -9.90
C THR A 36 -18.12 3.57 -9.37
N GLN A 37 -16.81 3.32 -9.27
CA GLN A 37 -15.82 4.25 -8.71
C GLN A 37 -16.13 4.71 -7.28
N GLN A 38 -17.00 3.98 -6.58
CA GLN A 38 -17.37 4.28 -5.20
C GLN A 38 -16.32 3.74 -4.24
N ILE A 39 -16.05 4.50 -3.18
CA ILE A 39 -15.18 4.08 -2.08
C ILE A 39 -15.98 3.13 -1.20
N LEU A 40 -15.60 1.86 -1.19
CA LEU A 40 -16.23 0.83 -0.37
C LEU A 40 -15.68 0.87 1.07
N SER A 41 -14.39 1.19 1.20
CA SER A 41 -13.73 1.25 2.50
C SER A 41 -12.53 2.19 2.43
N LEU A 42 -12.29 2.89 3.54
CA LEU A 42 -11.13 3.73 3.75
C LEU A 42 -10.54 3.44 5.12
N CYS A 43 -9.24 3.19 5.14
CA CYS A 43 -8.51 2.76 6.31
C CYS A 43 -7.25 3.62 6.47
N THR A 44 -6.96 4.05 7.68
CA THR A 44 -5.81 4.91 7.97
C THR A 44 -4.93 4.29 9.04
N ASP A 45 -3.61 4.29 8.83
CA ASP A 45 -2.65 3.83 9.84
C ASP A 45 -1.37 4.67 9.80
N ARG A 46 -0.46 4.40 10.72
CA ARG A 46 0.85 5.04 10.80
C ARG A 46 1.67 4.73 9.56
N GLY A 47 2.40 5.72 9.05
CA GLY A 47 3.23 5.56 7.85
C GLY A 47 4.40 4.58 7.97
N THR A 48 4.64 4.05 9.17
CA THR A 48 5.63 3.01 9.45
C THR A 48 5.11 1.59 9.15
N VAL A 49 3.80 1.39 9.06
CA VAL A 49 3.19 0.08 8.80
C VAL A 49 3.33 -0.27 7.30
N HIS A 50 3.62 -1.53 7.01
CA HIS A 50 3.68 -2.01 5.62
C HIS A 50 2.28 -2.11 5.01
N ASP A 51 2.13 -1.75 3.73
CA ASP A 51 0.82 -1.64 3.07
C ASP A 51 0.06 -2.98 3.09
N PHE A 52 0.76 -4.10 2.88
CA PHE A 52 0.18 -5.44 2.99
C PHE A 52 -0.28 -5.81 4.41
N GLU A 53 0.38 -5.30 5.45
CA GLU A 53 -0.05 -5.58 6.83
C GLU A 53 -1.33 -4.80 7.16
N LEU A 54 -1.44 -3.56 6.67
CA LEU A 54 -2.66 -2.78 6.76
C LEU A 54 -3.82 -3.50 6.05
N PHE A 55 -3.57 -4.05 4.86
CA PHE A 55 -4.54 -4.88 4.15
C PHE A 55 -4.98 -6.10 4.95
N LYS A 56 -4.03 -6.83 5.56
CA LYS A 56 -4.32 -8.02 6.38
C LYS A 56 -5.27 -7.71 7.55
N ARG A 57 -5.14 -6.54 8.16
CA ARG A 57 -6.03 -6.10 9.26
C ARG A 57 -7.46 -5.83 8.77
N ASN A 58 -7.61 -5.38 7.53
CA ASN A 58 -8.89 -5.00 6.93
C ASN A 58 -9.54 -6.09 6.05
N LEU A 59 -9.00 -7.31 6.06
CA LEU A 59 -9.49 -8.43 5.23
C LEU A 59 -10.99 -8.72 5.41
N LYS A 60 -11.54 -8.51 6.61
CA LYS A 60 -12.94 -8.79 6.94
C LYS A 60 -13.96 -7.99 6.11
N GLN A 61 -13.53 -6.90 5.49
CA GLN A 61 -14.41 -6.03 4.71
C GLN A 61 -14.54 -6.47 3.24
N ILE A 62 -13.70 -7.42 2.79
CA ILE A 62 -13.68 -7.90 1.41
C ILE A 62 -14.20 -9.34 1.37
N PRO A 63 -15.14 -9.69 0.49
CA PRO A 63 -15.64 -11.06 0.38
C PRO A 63 -14.54 -11.99 -0.18
N SER A 64 -14.49 -13.23 0.32
CA SER A 64 -13.42 -14.22 0.07
C SER A 64 -13.24 -14.69 -1.38
N GLY A 65 -14.04 -14.19 -2.32
CA GLY A 65 -13.91 -14.45 -3.77
C GLY A 65 -13.74 -13.17 -4.61
N ALA A 66 -13.55 -12.01 -3.98
CA ALA A 66 -13.44 -10.75 -4.69
C ALA A 66 -12.26 -10.72 -5.67
N PHE A 67 -12.48 -10.08 -6.81
CA PHE A 67 -11.41 -9.74 -7.73
C PHE A 67 -10.72 -8.46 -7.26
N ILE A 68 -9.41 -8.52 -7.02
CA ILE A 68 -8.66 -7.39 -6.44
C ILE A 68 -7.60 -6.91 -7.41
N LEU A 69 -7.72 -5.67 -7.87
CA LEU A 69 -6.65 -4.96 -8.55
C LEU A 69 -5.81 -4.20 -7.52
N ALA A 70 -4.54 -4.57 -7.34
CA ALA A 70 -3.70 -4.03 -6.29
C ALA A 70 -2.34 -3.53 -6.81
N ASP A 71 -1.73 -2.64 -6.04
CA ASP A 71 -0.38 -2.13 -6.28
C ASP A 71 0.69 -3.18 -5.98
N LYS A 72 1.90 -2.95 -6.49
CA LYS A 72 3.08 -3.80 -6.22
C LYS A 72 3.39 -3.96 -4.72
N GLY A 73 2.96 -3.01 -3.88
CA GLY A 73 3.14 -3.08 -2.42
C GLY A 73 2.37 -4.22 -1.75
N TYR A 74 1.43 -4.84 -2.47
CA TYR A 74 0.63 -5.97 -2.00
C TYR A 74 1.16 -7.31 -2.51
N LEU A 75 2.45 -7.40 -2.82
CA LEU A 75 3.07 -8.67 -3.22
C LEU A 75 2.80 -9.76 -2.15
N GLY A 76 2.22 -10.88 -2.59
CA GLY A 76 1.78 -11.96 -1.71
C GLY A 76 0.27 -11.98 -1.44
N ILE A 77 -0.50 -11.02 -1.96
CA ILE A 77 -1.97 -11.03 -1.87
C ILE A 77 -2.62 -12.24 -2.56
N TYR A 78 -1.96 -12.84 -3.55
CA TYR A 78 -2.40 -14.08 -4.20
C TYR A 78 -2.64 -15.24 -3.23
N ALA A 79 -1.92 -15.28 -2.09
CA ALA A 79 -2.13 -16.31 -1.06
C ALA A 79 -3.46 -16.16 -0.33
N VAL A 80 -4.04 -14.96 -0.33
CA VAL A 80 -5.33 -14.66 0.32
C VAL A 80 -6.45 -14.55 -0.71
N TYR A 81 -6.16 -13.91 -1.85
CA TYR A 81 -7.07 -13.72 -2.97
C TYR A 81 -6.42 -14.22 -4.27
N PRO A 82 -6.71 -15.46 -4.70
CA PRO A 82 -6.12 -16.01 -5.91
C PRO A 82 -6.53 -15.21 -7.16
N ASN A 83 -7.73 -14.60 -7.15
CA ASN A 83 -8.28 -13.78 -8.23
C ASN A 83 -7.77 -12.32 -8.19
N SER A 84 -6.51 -12.10 -7.81
CA SER A 84 -5.94 -10.75 -7.75
C SER A 84 -5.11 -10.44 -9.00
N LEU A 85 -5.03 -9.16 -9.37
CA LEU A 85 -4.14 -8.67 -10.42
C LEU A 85 -3.15 -7.70 -9.82
N LEU A 86 -1.87 -7.98 -10.04
CA LEU A 86 -0.78 -7.11 -9.65
C LEU A 86 0.15 -6.90 -10.85
N PRO A 87 0.73 -5.70 -10.98
CA PRO A 87 1.78 -5.47 -11.96
C PRO A 87 2.96 -6.40 -11.72
N LEU A 88 3.41 -7.08 -12.78
CA LEU A 88 4.51 -8.03 -12.72
C LEU A 88 5.85 -7.31 -12.75
N LYS A 89 6.82 -7.81 -11.97
CA LYS A 89 8.18 -7.27 -11.89
C LYS A 89 9.12 -8.15 -12.70
N ALA A 90 10.01 -7.52 -13.47
CA ALA A 90 11.10 -8.24 -14.12
C ALA A 90 12.04 -8.85 -13.09
N LYS A 91 12.55 -10.06 -13.37
CA LYS A 91 13.64 -10.65 -12.59
C LYS A 91 14.88 -9.76 -12.67
N ARG A 92 15.70 -9.74 -11.59
CA ARG A 92 16.94 -8.97 -11.58
C ARG A 92 17.82 -9.43 -12.75
N ARG A 93 18.34 -8.46 -13.52
CA ARG A 93 19.19 -8.65 -14.72
C ARG A 93 18.49 -9.24 -15.96
N CYS A 94 17.17 -9.42 -15.95
CA CYS A 94 16.41 -9.83 -17.14
C CYS A 94 15.56 -8.66 -17.66
N LYS A 95 15.48 -8.53 -19.00
CA LYS A 95 14.51 -7.62 -19.62
C LYS A 95 13.10 -8.19 -19.40
N LEU A 96 12.13 -7.31 -19.17
CA LEU A 96 10.73 -7.73 -19.10
C LEU A 96 10.27 -8.10 -20.51
N ASP A 97 9.66 -9.28 -20.62
CA ASP A 97 9.06 -9.76 -21.86
C ASP A 97 8.05 -8.73 -22.43
N PRO A 98 8.02 -8.50 -23.75
CA PRO A 98 7.05 -7.61 -24.38
C PRO A 98 5.59 -7.92 -24.00
N GLU A 99 5.20 -9.18 -23.84
CA GLU A 99 3.84 -9.54 -23.44
C GLU A 99 3.50 -9.06 -22.02
N LEU A 100 4.45 -9.23 -21.10
CA LEU A 100 4.33 -8.75 -19.72
C LEU A 100 4.30 -7.22 -19.63
N LYS A 101 4.91 -6.52 -20.60
CA LYS A 101 4.78 -5.06 -20.71
C LYS A 101 3.37 -4.66 -21.09
N ILE A 102 2.76 -5.33 -22.08
CA ILE A 102 1.37 -5.07 -22.49
C ILE A 102 0.42 -5.32 -21.31
N TYR A 103 0.60 -6.44 -20.61
CA TYR A 103 -0.17 -6.74 -19.39
C TYR A 103 -0.05 -5.63 -18.33
N ASN A 104 1.18 -5.19 -18.05
CA ASN A 104 1.41 -4.09 -17.10
C ASN A 104 0.82 -2.75 -17.57
N GLN A 105 0.82 -2.48 -18.88
CA GLN A 105 0.20 -1.28 -19.46
C GLN A 105 -1.31 -1.30 -19.23
N GLU A 106 -1.98 -2.42 -19.47
CA GLU A 106 -3.42 -2.57 -19.24
C GLU A 106 -3.78 -2.42 -17.76
N ILE A 107 -3.00 -3.02 -16.85
CA ILE A 107 -3.18 -2.79 -15.41
C ILE A 107 -3.03 -1.31 -15.05
N ASN A 108 -2.00 -0.64 -15.57
CA ASN A 108 -1.77 0.77 -15.27
C ASN A 108 -2.89 1.66 -15.79
N LYS A 109 -3.41 1.41 -17.00
CA LYS A 109 -4.59 2.12 -17.54
C LYS A 109 -5.79 2.01 -16.58
N ARG A 110 -6.05 0.81 -16.05
CA ARG A 110 -7.14 0.59 -15.08
C ARG A 110 -6.88 1.29 -13.75
N ARG A 111 -5.62 1.35 -13.29
CA ARG A 111 -5.23 2.03 -12.05
C ARG A 111 -5.40 3.55 -12.12
N ILE A 112 -5.20 4.18 -13.29
CA ILE A 112 -5.39 5.63 -13.47
C ILE A 112 -6.80 6.08 -13.03
N GLY A 113 -7.85 5.31 -13.39
CA GLY A 113 -9.22 5.63 -12.97
C GLY A 113 -9.39 5.60 -11.45
N ILE A 114 -8.76 4.65 -10.77
CA ILE A 114 -8.78 4.54 -9.31
C ILE A 114 -7.98 5.67 -8.66
N GLU A 115 -6.81 6.01 -9.22
CA GLU A 115 -5.97 7.11 -8.75
C GLU A 115 -6.68 8.47 -8.85
N HIS A 116 -7.50 8.68 -9.89
CA HIS A 116 -8.34 9.89 -10.00
C HIS A 116 -9.38 9.99 -8.86
N VAL A 117 -10.09 8.89 -8.55
CA VAL A 117 -11.06 8.84 -7.44
C VAL A 117 -10.35 9.11 -6.11
N PHE A 118 -9.21 8.45 -5.90
CA PHE A 118 -8.42 8.61 -4.69
C PHE A 118 -7.91 10.05 -4.54
N GLY A 119 -7.45 10.66 -5.64
CA GLY A 119 -7.02 12.05 -5.69
C GLY A 119 -8.14 13.07 -5.47
N HIS A 120 -9.40 12.71 -5.71
CA HIS A 120 -10.55 13.54 -5.35
C HIS A 120 -10.91 13.43 -3.87
N CYS A 121 -10.71 12.26 -3.25
CA CYS A 121 -11.09 12.01 -1.86
C CYS A 121 -10.06 12.52 -0.83
N CYS A 122 -8.77 12.51 -1.16
CA CYS A 122 -7.68 12.75 -0.21
C CYS A 122 -6.83 14.00 -0.52
N LYS A 123 -7.40 15.00 -1.21
CA LYS A 123 -6.78 16.32 -1.39
C LYS A 123 -6.96 17.21 -0.17
#